data_AF-A0A7J6BW08-F1
#
_entry.id   AF-A0A7J6BW08-F1
#
_cell.length_a   1.000
_cell.length_b   1.000
_cell.length_c   1.000
_cell.angle_alpha   90.00
_cell.angle_beta   90.00
_cell.angle_gamma   90.00
#
_symmetry.space_group_name_H-M   'P 1'
#
loop_
_entity.id
_entity.type
_entity.pdbx_description
1 polymer ?
#
loop_
_entity_poly.entity_id
_entity_poly.type
_entity_poly.pdbx_seq_one_letter_code
_entity_poly.pdbx_strand_id
1 'polypeptide(L)'
;MKSGALLLILTGLLARGQGWKNSYDGVLNFQCPAGQSISSITSEHNNRYEDRVWDFGCQVTSGQTAECSWSSYVNDFDQVLFFECPAQQVIAGTSSYHSNIHEDRRWKFYCCKSKFNDASCHWTSYVNSFDEYFHWTVPSKNVLVGTQSYHQNREEWRKFTISPHRQPKLNLNLHRQPSVPVNLHHQPRPAASTAHRPETEKYGATGAEKRVTRSQARKS
;
A
#
# COMPACT_ATOMS: atom_id res chain seq x y z
N MET A 1 -44.97 23.50 -33.84
CA MET A 1 -44.59 22.64 -32.68
C MET A 1 -43.07 22.53 -32.66
N LYS A 2 -42.39 22.81 -31.54
CA LYS A 2 -40.93 22.63 -31.41
C LYS A 2 -40.66 21.68 -30.25
N SER A 3 -40.23 20.45 -30.54
CA SER A 3 -39.88 19.47 -29.52
C SER A 3 -38.51 19.78 -28.95
N GLY A 4 -38.45 20.31 -27.73
CA GLY A 4 -37.21 20.43 -26.98
C GLY A 4 -36.93 19.13 -26.23
N ALA A 5 -35.85 18.43 -26.59
CA ALA A 5 -35.40 17.25 -25.84
C ALA A 5 -34.75 17.70 -24.52
N LEU A 6 -35.36 17.34 -23.39
CA LEU A 6 -34.80 17.59 -22.06
C LEU A 6 -33.67 16.61 -21.77
N LEU A 7 -32.42 17.04 -22.00
CA LEU A 7 -31.25 16.23 -21.70
C LEU A 7 -30.98 16.24 -20.18
N LEU A 8 -31.57 15.29 -19.47
CA LEU A 8 -31.27 15.03 -18.06
C LEU A 8 -29.85 14.46 -17.93
N ILE A 9 -28.87 15.34 -17.74
CA ILE A 9 -27.51 14.94 -17.35
C ILE A 9 -27.57 14.44 -15.90
N LEU A 10 -27.81 13.14 -15.74
CA LEU A 10 -27.71 12.46 -14.45
C LEU A 10 -26.23 12.42 -14.05
N THR A 11 -25.78 13.44 -13.32
CA THR A 11 -24.46 13.46 -12.70
C THR A 11 -24.40 12.38 -11.62
N GLY A 12 -23.97 11.19 -12.03
CA GLY A 12 -23.73 10.07 -11.15
C GLY A 12 -22.66 10.42 -10.12
N LEU A 13 -23.11 10.93 -8.97
CA LEU A 13 -22.34 10.96 -7.74
C LEU A 13 -21.99 9.52 -7.39
N LEU A 14 -20.80 9.09 -7.79
CA LEU A 14 -20.19 7.85 -7.35
C LEU A 14 -19.90 7.97 -5.86
N ALA A 15 -20.92 7.73 -5.05
CA ALA A 15 -20.80 7.48 -3.63
C ALA A 15 -19.92 6.24 -3.46
N ARG A 16 -18.61 6.48 -3.27
CA ARG A 16 -17.67 5.43 -2.88
C ARG A 16 -17.95 5.05 -1.44
N GLY A 17 -19.00 4.27 -1.24
CA GLY A 17 -19.14 3.47 -0.02
C GLY A 17 -17.90 2.59 0.07
N GLN A 18 -17.00 2.91 1.00
CA GLN A 18 -15.93 2.01 1.40
C GLN A 18 -16.60 0.79 2.02
N GLY A 19 -16.70 -0.28 1.24
CA GLY A 19 -17.19 -1.56 1.73
C GLY A 19 -16.14 -2.25 2.60
N TRP A 20 -16.63 -3.04 3.55
CA TRP A 20 -15.84 -4.00 4.31
C TRP A 20 -14.93 -4.83 3.40
N LYS A 21 -13.68 -5.05 3.83
CA LYS A 21 -12.64 -5.77 3.09
C LYS A 21 -12.73 -7.29 3.27
N ASN A 22 -13.68 -7.77 4.06
CA ASN A 22 -14.12 -9.16 4.17
C ASN A 22 -15.63 -9.20 4.49
N SER A 23 -16.24 -10.37 4.30
CA SER A 23 -17.52 -10.75 4.91
C SER A 23 -17.26 -11.41 6.27
N TYR A 24 -18.29 -11.54 7.11
CA TYR A 24 -18.30 -12.47 8.24
C TYR A 24 -17.97 -13.90 7.77
N ASP A 25 -17.27 -14.67 8.60
CA ASP A 25 -16.57 -15.95 8.32
C ASP A 25 -15.49 -15.87 7.22
N GLY A 26 -15.39 -14.72 6.55
CA GLY A 26 -14.60 -14.54 5.35
C GLY A 26 -13.11 -14.35 5.61
N VAL A 27 -12.30 -14.76 4.63
CA VAL A 27 -10.89 -14.41 4.57
C VAL A 27 -10.73 -12.90 4.38
N LEU A 28 -9.95 -12.27 5.24
CA LEU A 28 -9.43 -10.92 5.06
C LEU A 28 -8.08 -10.99 4.35
N ASN A 29 -7.90 -10.18 3.31
CA ASN A 29 -6.61 -9.97 2.67
C ASN A 29 -6.53 -8.53 2.13
N PHE A 30 -5.87 -7.65 2.89
CA PHE A 30 -5.78 -6.23 2.59
C PHE A 30 -4.32 -5.78 2.53
N GLN A 31 -3.99 -4.98 1.52
CA GLN A 31 -2.71 -4.28 1.37
C GLN A 31 -2.96 -2.87 0.88
N CYS A 32 -2.26 -1.91 1.47
CA CYS A 32 -2.21 -0.55 0.95
C CYS A 32 -1.45 -0.48 -0.39
N PRO A 33 -1.72 0.53 -1.23
CA PRO A 33 -0.93 0.79 -2.42
C PRO A 33 0.56 1.00 -2.11
N ALA A 34 1.43 0.73 -3.08
CA ALA A 34 2.88 0.94 -2.91
C ALA A 34 3.21 2.38 -2.46
N GLY A 35 4.10 2.52 -1.47
CA GLY A 35 4.43 3.80 -0.84
C GLY A 35 3.45 4.24 0.25
N GLN A 36 2.47 3.40 0.62
CA GLN A 36 1.47 3.71 1.64
C GLN A 36 1.46 2.65 2.76
N SER A 37 1.08 3.06 3.97
CA SER A 37 0.82 2.15 5.10
C SER A 37 -0.57 2.38 5.66
N ILE A 38 -1.03 1.46 6.53
CA ILE A 38 -2.33 1.58 7.18
C ILE A 38 -2.36 2.87 8.01
N SER A 39 -3.46 3.63 7.89
CA SER A 39 -3.70 4.92 8.55
C SER A 39 -4.98 4.94 9.39
N SER A 40 -5.91 4.02 9.14
CA SER A 40 -7.05 3.79 10.03
C SER A 40 -7.50 2.34 9.97
N ILE A 41 -8.19 1.90 11.02
CA ILE A 41 -8.81 0.59 11.15
C ILE A 41 -10.26 0.83 11.60
N THR A 42 -11.21 0.29 10.85
CA THR A 42 -12.63 0.22 11.23
C THR A 42 -13.02 -1.24 11.34
N SER A 43 -13.81 -1.62 12.34
CA SER A 43 -14.33 -2.99 12.44
C SER A 43 -15.62 -3.08 13.23
N GLU A 44 -16.53 -3.92 12.76
CA GLU A 44 -17.84 -4.23 13.36
C GLU A 44 -17.90 -5.73 13.70
N HIS A 45 -18.50 -6.08 14.84
CA HIS A 45 -18.74 -7.45 15.29
C HIS A 45 -20.18 -7.87 15.02
N ASN A 46 -20.42 -9.18 14.86
CA ASN A 46 -21.78 -9.71 14.78
C ASN A 46 -21.93 -11.07 15.47
N ASN A 47 -22.65 -11.08 16.59
CA ASN A 47 -22.88 -12.23 17.46
C ASN A 47 -23.68 -13.39 16.81
N ARG A 48 -24.10 -13.30 15.54
CA ARG A 48 -24.61 -14.46 14.80
C ARG A 48 -23.48 -15.30 14.19
N TYR A 49 -22.37 -14.65 13.85
CA TYR A 49 -21.18 -15.26 13.27
C TYR A 49 -20.03 -15.32 14.28
N GLU A 50 -20.19 -14.68 15.45
CA GLU A 50 -19.14 -14.41 16.45
C GLU A 50 -17.82 -13.92 15.80
N ASP A 51 -17.99 -13.10 14.75
CA ASP A 51 -16.90 -12.69 13.86
C ASP A 51 -16.96 -11.18 13.53
N ARG A 52 -15.84 -10.68 13.02
CA ARG A 52 -15.63 -9.28 12.64
C ARG A 52 -15.41 -9.06 11.15
N VAL A 53 -16.06 -8.02 10.64
CA VAL A 53 -15.72 -7.38 9.37
C VAL A 53 -14.76 -6.22 9.59
N TRP A 54 -13.89 -5.96 8.60
CA TRP A 54 -12.76 -5.05 8.73
C TRP A 54 -12.66 -4.09 7.53
N ASP A 55 -12.36 -2.83 7.79
CA ASP A 55 -11.99 -1.84 6.79
C ASP A 55 -10.75 -1.04 7.22
N PHE A 56 -10.01 -0.52 6.24
CA PHE A 56 -8.68 0.05 6.44
C PHE A 56 -8.47 1.30 5.57
N GLY A 57 -8.07 2.40 6.22
CA GLY A 57 -7.51 3.55 5.53
C GLY A 57 -6.02 3.35 5.25
N CYS A 58 -5.53 4.02 4.20
CA CYS A 58 -4.11 4.10 3.87
C CYS A 58 -3.63 5.56 3.85
N GLN A 59 -2.36 5.79 4.15
CA GLN A 59 -1.68 7.08 4.00
C GLN A 59 -0.33 6.91 3.32
N VAL A 60 0.12 7.95 2.60
CA VAL A 60 1.48 8.00 2.06
C VAL A 60 2.51 7.97 3.19
N THR A 61 3.49 7.09 3.09
CA THR A 61 4.44 6.81 4.16
C THR A 61 5.85 7.21 3.76
N SER A 62 6.36 8.24 4.46
CA SER A 62 7.64 8.89 4.14
C SER A 62 8.81 7.90 4.16
N GLY A 63 9.46 7.73 3.01
CA GLY A 63 10.63 6.86 2.88
C GLY A 63 10.30 5.37 2.97
N GLN A 64 9.04 4.96 2.79
CA GLN A 64 8.70 3.57 2.53
C GLN A 64 9.34 3.12 1.20
N THR A 65 9.86 1.90 1.18
CA THR A 65 10.46 1.26 0.01
C THR A 65 9.63 0.07 -0.46
N ALA A 66 9.99 -0.52 -1.60
CA ALA A 66 9.40 -1.78 -2.05
C ALA A 66 9.94 -3.02 -1.31
N GLU A 67 10.87 -2.86 -0.36
CA GLU A 67 11.31 -3.95 0.53
C GLU A 67 10.20 -4.24 1.54
N CYS A 68 9.35 -5.20 1.21
CA CYS A 68 8.22 -5.62 2.04
C CYS A 68 8.15 -7.14 2.15
N SER A 69 7.57 -7.65 3.23
CA SER A 69 7.34 -9.08 3.44
C SER A 69 6.09 -9.34 4.28
N TRP A 70 5.47 -10.50 4.05
CA TRP A 70 4.47 -11.05 4.95
C TRP A 70 5.15 -11.78 6.11
N SER A 71 4.61 -11.61 7.32
CA SER A 71 4.89 -12.52 8.43
C SER A 71 4.33 -13.92 8.15
N SER A 72 4.74 -14.91 8.96
CA SER A 72 3.92 -16.10 9.20
C SER A 72 2.58 -15.71 9.85
N TYR A 73 1.71 -16.68 10.14
CA TYR A 73 0.69 -16.43 11.17
C TYR A 73 1.40 -16.15 12.51
N VAL A 74 0.92 -15.14 13.22
CA VAL A 74 1.58 -14.58 14.43
C VAL A 74 0.84 -14.95 15.73
N ASN A 75 -0.33 -15.57 15.61
CA ASN A 75 -1.08 -16.19 16.70
C ASN A 75 -1.68 -17.52 16.23
N ASP A 76 -1.96 -18.39 17.18
CA ASP A 76 -2.89 -19.51 17.01
C ASP A 76 -4.30 -19.10 17.46
N PHE A 77 -5.28 -19.96 17.22
CA PHE A 77 -6.64 -19.74 17.70
C PHE A 77 -6.67 -19.73 19.23
N ASP A 78 -7.59 -18.96 19.80
CA ASP A 78 -7.76 -18.77 21.25
C ASP A 78 -6.56 -18.15 21.99
N GLN A 79 -5.54 -17.70 21.25
CA GLN A 79 -4.32 -17.10 21.79
C GLN A 79 -4.28 -15.60 21.58
N VAL A 80 -3.54 -14.92 22.46
CA VAL A 80 -3.26 -13.49 22.33
C VAL A 80 -2.55 -13.18 21.01
N LEU A 81 -2.95 -12.06 20.40
CA LEU A 81 -2.22 -11.48 19.29
C LEU A 81 -1.17 -10.52 19.88
N PHE A 82 0.09 -10.68 19.51
CA PHE A 82 1.11 -9.66 19.77
C PHE A 82 2.06 -9.61 18.58
N PHE A 83 2.07 -8.48 17.87
CA PHE A 83 2.93 -8.32 16.71
C PHE A 83 3.43 -6.89 16.56
N GLU A 84 4.73 -6.78 16.29
CA GLU A 84 5.37 -5.56 15.83
C GLU A 84 6.18 -5.90 14.58
N CYS A 85 6.11 -5.04 13.57
CA CYS A 85 6.97 -5.16 12.40
C CYS A 85 8.45 -5.04 12.82
N PRO A 86 9.39 -5.67 12.08
CA PRO A 86 10.82 -5.52 12.37
C PRO A 86 11.25 -4.05 12.35
N ALA A 87 12.36 -3.74 13.05
CA ALA A 87 12.87 -2.37 13.17
C ALA A 87 12.94 -1.63 11.82
N GLN A 88 12.49 -0.37 11.80
CA GLN A 88 12.33 0.45 10.59
C GLN A 88 11.40 -0.17 9.53
N GLN A 89 10.34 -0.87 9.94
CA GLN A 89 9.24 -1.30 9.05
C GLN A 89 7.87 -0.89 9.62
N VAL A 90 6.89 -0.70 8.73
CA VAL A 90 5.51 -0.28 9.07
C VAL A 90 4.49 -1.29 8.56
N ILE A 91 3.35 -1.41 9.24
CA ILE A 91 2.24 -2.27 8.79
C ILE A 91 1.57 -1.62 7.57
N ALA A 92 1.79 -2.22 6.40
CA ALA A 92 1.22 -1.82 5.12
C ALA A 92 0.07 -2.74 4.66
N GLY A 93 -0.21 -3.82 5.38
CA GLY A 93 -1.31 -4.73 5.09
C GLY A 93 -1.54 -5.74 6.20
N THR A 94 -2.67 -6.43 6.12
CA THR A 94 -3.09 -7.47 7.07
C THR A 94 -3.89 -8.54 6.34
N SER A 95 -3.80 -9.77 6.80
CA SER A 95 -4.62 -10.86 6.31
C SER A 95 -4.94 -11.82 7.45
N SER A 96 -6.15 -12.36 7.41
CA SER A 96 -6.69 -13.20 8.46
C SER A 96 -7.70 -14.18 7.89
N TYR A 97 -7.86 -15.32 8.54
CA TYR A 97 -8.97 -16.23 8.31
C TYR A 97 -9.63 -16.58 9.64
N HIS A 98 -10.95 -16.75 9.60
CA HIS A 98 -11.80 -17.17 10.70
C HIS A 98 -11.88 -18.70 10.76
N SER A 99 -12.28 -19.24 11.91
CA SER A 99 -12.60 -20.66 12.08
C SER A 99 -13.76 -20.83 13.06
N ASN A 100 -14.92 -21.23 12.55
CA ASN A 100 -16.13 -21.44 13.35
C ASN A 100 -16.03 -22.54 14.42
N ILE A 101 -14.96 -23.36 14.42
CA ILE A 101 -14.69 -24.32 15.51
C ILE A 101 -14.15 -23.61 16.77
N HIS A 102 -13.60 -22.41 16.61
CA HIS A 102 -13.01 -21.58 17.66
C HIS A 102 -13.69 -20.20 17.78
N GLU A 103 -14.62 -19.90 16.85
CA GLU A 103 -15.10 -18.55 16.49
C GLU A 103 -13.99 -17.46 16.52
N ASP A 104 -12.80 -17.85 16.02
CA ASP A 104 -11.57 -17.10 16.24
C ASP A 104 -10.80 -16.86 14.94
N ARG A 105 -9.95 -15.82 14.93
CA ARG A 105 -9.15 -15.39 13.79
C ARG A 105 -7.65 -15.54 14.01
N ARG A 106 -6.96 -16.17 13.05
CA ARG A 106 -5.49 -16.10 12.93
C ARG A 106 -5.08 -14.93 12.06
N TRP A 107 -3.94 -14.31 12.39
CA TRP A 107 -3.48 -13.06 11.78
C TRP A 107 -2.08 -13.19 11.19
N LYS A 108 -1.84 -12.50 10.08
CA LYS A 108 -0.52 -12.21 9.51
C LYS A 108 -0.49 -10.77 9.01
N PHE A 109 0.67 -10.14 9.02
CA PHE A 109 0.85 -8.74 8.66
C PHE A 109 1.86 -8.59 7.53
N TYR A 110 1.64 -7.56 6.72
CA TYR A 110 2.53 -7.16 5.63
C TYR A 110 3.32 -5.95 6.09
N CYS A 111 4.61 -6.14 6.34
CA CYS A 111 5.52 -5.11 6.79
C CYS A 111 6.31 -4.55 5.61
N CYS A 112 6.45 -3.23 5.52
CA CYS A 112 7.27 -2.55 4.52
C CYS A 112 8.32 -1.67 5.19
N LYS A 113 9.57 -1.77 4.75
CA LYS A 113 10.69 -0.97 5.24
C LYS A 113 10.47 0.52 4.97
N SER A 114 10.60 1.33 6.02
CA SER A 114 10.31 2.77 6.03
C SER A 114 11.18 3.51 7.03
N LYS A 115 11.43 4.81 6.79
CA LYS A 115 12.20 5.65 7.72
C LYS A 115 11.27 6.35 8.71
N PHE A 116 11.41 6.07 10.00
CA PHE A 116 10.73 6.76 11.10
C PHE A 116 11.65 6.95 12.31
N ASN A 117 11.23 7.82 13.24
CA ASN A 117 11.99 8.10 14.46
C ASN A 117 11.56 7.13 15.55
N ASP A 118 12.44 6.21 15.94
CA ASP A 118 12.17 5.18 16.97
C ASP A 118 12.16 5.73 18.41
N ALA A 119 12.34 7.03 18.60
CA ALA A 119 12.38 7.65 19.92
C ALA A 119 10.98 7.87 20.57
N SER A 120 9.91 7.31 20.00
CA SER A 120 8.53 7.48 20.49
C SER A 120 7.69 6.25 20.17
N CYS A 121 8.03 5.14 20.82
CA CYS A 121 7.28 3.89 20.83
C CYS A 121 6.31 3.91 22.02
N HIS A 122 5.01 3.93 21.77
CA HIS A 122 3.99 3.90 22.84
C HIS A 122 2.81 3.07 22.40
N TRP A 123 2.45 2.04 23.16
CA TRP A 123 1.18 1.34 22.99
C TRP A 123 0.03 2.24 23.45
N THR A 124 -1.04 2.30 22.67
CA THR A 124 -2.30 2.92 23.10
C THR A 124 -2.94 2.09 24.23
N SER A 125 -3.90 2.69 24.94
CA SER A 125 -4.94 1.90 25.61
C SER A 125 -5.70 1.04 24.59
N TYR A 126 -6.54 0.11 25.06
CA TYR A 126 -7.45 -0.62 24.18
C TYR A 126 -8.27 0.35 23.33
N VAL A 127 -8.33 0.11 22.02
CA VAL A 127 -8.98 1.00 21.03
C VAL A 127 -10.45 0.66 20.79
N ASN A 128 -10.93 -0.44 21.38
CA ASN A 128 -12.31 -0.95 21.31
C ASN A 128 -12.66 -1.74 22.57
N SER A 129 -13.95 -1.89 22.88
CA SER A 129 -14.42 -3.08 23.58
C SER A 129 -14.77 -4.20 22.61
N PHE A 130 -14.99 -5.38 23.19
CA PHE A 130 -15.08 -6.68 22.54
C PHE A 130 -16.03 -6.70 21.33
N ASP A 131 -17.32 -6.42 21.55
CA ASP A 131 -18.34 -6.33 20.49
C ASP A 131 -18.41 -4.94 19.82
N GLU A 132 -17.62 -3.98 20.34
CA GLU A 132 -17.54 -2.59 19.89
C GLU A 132 -17.39 -2.47 18.36
N TYR A 133 -18.35 -1.87 17.65
CA TYR A 133 -17.98 -1.11 16.44
C TYR A 133 -16.89 -0.12 16.86
N PHE A 134 -15.74 -0.16 16.20
CA PHE A 134 -14.69 0.82 16.44
C PHE A 134 -14.14 1.39 15.15
N HIS A 135 -13.69 2.63 15.26
CA HIS A 135 -12.88 3.29 14.26
C HIS A 135 -11.70 3.96 14.95
N TRP A 136 -10.49 3.57 14.57
CA TRP A 136 -9.25 4.14 15.08
C TRP A 136 -8.41 4.69 13.92
N THR A 137 -7.81 5.87 14.12
CA THR A 137 -6.95 6.53 13.13
C THR A 137 -5.57 6.77 13.72
N VAL A 138 -4.52 6.48 12.93
CA VAL A 138 -3.13 6.76 13.28
C VAL A 138 -2.95 8.27 13.51
N PRO A 139 -2.40 8.71 14.66
CA PRO A 139 -2.18 10.13 14.92
C PRO A 139 -1.36 10.83 13.84
N SER A 140 -1.66 12.10 13.57
CA SER A 140 -0.96 12.87 12.54
C SER A 140 0.56 12.86 12.74
N LYS A 141 1.30 12.55 11.66
CA LYS A 141 2.77 12.35 11.63
C LYS A 141 3.26 11.08 12.33
N ASN A 142 2.38 10.10 12.59
CA ASN A 142 2.79 8.77 13.03
C ASN A 142 2.48 7.69 11.96
N VAL A 143 3.02 6.49 12.17
CA VAL A 143 2.81 5.27 11.38
C VAL A 143 2.48 4.11 12.29
N LEU A 144 1.60 3.23 11.83
CA LEU A 144 1.33 1.94 12.48
C LEU A 144 2.53 1.00 12.31
N VAL A 145 3.12 0.53 13.42
CA VAL A 145 4.19 -0.50 13.39
C VAL A 145 3.81 -1.79 14.10
N GLY A 146 2.89 -1.74 15.08
CA GLY A 146 2.49 -2.92 15.85
C GLY A 146 1.02 -2.91 16.25
N THR A 147 0.48 -4.11 16.48
CA THR A 147 -0.86 -4.38 16.99
C THR A 147 -0.83 -5.56 17.95
N GLN A 148 -1.64 -5.50 18.99
CA GLN A 148 -1.82 -6.55 19.99
C GLN A 148 -3.32 -6.73 20.23
N SER A 149 -3.75 -7.94 20.57
CA SER A 149 -5.10 -8.18 21.08
C SER A 149 -5.10 -9.13 22.26
N TYR A 150 -5.95 -8.83 23.24
CA TYR A 150 -6.28 -9.76 24.32
C TYR A 150 -7.48 -10.62 23.92
N HIS A 151 -7.44 -11.90 24.30
CA HIS A 151 -8.49 -12.89 24.07
C HIS A 151 -8.93 -13.49 25.42
N GLN A 152 -10.23 -13.78 25.59
CA GLN A 152 -10.75 -14.34 26.84
C GLN A 152 -11.71 -15.52 26.58
N ASN A 153 -11.22 -16.72 26.93
CA ASN A 153 -11.75 -18.04 26.51
C ASN A 153 -13.07 -18.48 27.20
N ARG A 154 -13.97 -17.53 27.51
CA ARG A 154 -15.37 -17.83 27.82
C ARG A 154 -16.37 -17.04 26.98
N GLU A 155 -15.90 -16.08 26.18
CA GLU A 155 -16.76 -15.27 25.32
C GLU A 155 -16.21 -15.16 23.87
N GLU A 156 -14.99 -15.64 23.54
CA GLU A 156 -14.41 -15.61 22.17
C GLU A 156 -14.10 -14.19 21.64
N TRP A 157 -13.89 -13.24 22.57
CA TRP A 157 -13.84 -11.83 22.25
C TRP A 157 -12.42 -11.22 22.13
N ARG A 158 -12.23 -10.26 21.20
CA ARG A 158 -10.98 -9.48 21.02
C ARG A 158 -11.09 -7.97 21.28
N LYS A 159 -10.21 -7.43 22.15
CA LYS A 159 -9.86 -5.99 22.20
C LYS A 159 -8.44 -5.78 21.72
N PHE A 160 -8.20 -4.69 20.98
CA PHE A 160 -6.92 -4.38 20.35
C PHE A 160 -6.21 -3.20 21.02
N THR A 161 -4.89 -3.26 21.09
CA THR A 161 -3.97 -2.13 21.36
C THR A 161 -3.06 -1.93 20.16
N ILE A 162 -2.57 -0.71 19.97
CA ILE A 162 -1.83 -0.33 18.76
C ILE A 162 -0.58 0.47 19.12
N SER A 163 0.53 0.27 18.41
CA SER A 163 1.76 1.08 18.54
C SER A 163 1.97 1.99 17.30
N PRO A 164 1.74 3.32 17.43
CA PRO A 164 2.04 4.31 16.39
C PRO A 164 3.37 5.06 16.63
N HIS A 165 4.37 4.90 15.75
CA HIS A 165 5.68 5.58 15.85
C HIS A 165 5.74 6.87 15.03
N ARG A 166 6.49 7.89 15.46
CA ARG A 166 6.55 9.21 14.79
C ARG A 166 7.42 9.19 13.51
N GLN A 167 6.84 9.58 12.38
CA GLN A 167 7.55 9.81 11.12
C GLN A 167 8.49 11.03 11.17
N PRO A 168 9.50 11.11 10.29
CA PRO A 168 10.29 12.32 10.09
C PRO A 168 9.41 13.37 9.39
N LYS A 169 9.70 14.66 9.59
CA LYS A 169 9.04 15.72 8.80
C LYS A 169 9.33 15.49 7.31
N LEU A 170 8.30 15.43 6.47
CA LEU A 170 8.45 15.36 5.03
C LEU A 170 9.19 16.61 4.53
N ASN A 171 10.45 16.47 4.14
CA ASN A 171 11.24 17.60 3.66
C ASN A 171 10.95 17.82 2.17
N LEU A 172 9.93 18.63 1.88
CA LEU A 172 9.45 18.99 0.54
C LEU A 172 10.52 19.62 -0.38
N ASN A 173 11.71 19.94 0.14
CA ASN A 173 12.80 20.54 -0.62
C ASN A 173 13.59 19.55 -1.50
N LEU A 174 13.38 18.24 -1.41
CA LEU A 174 14.14 17.23 -2.18
C LEU A 174 13.75 17.15 -3.67
N HIS A 175 13.15 18.20 -4.24
CA HIS A 175 12.96 18.38 -5.69
C HIS A 175 13.62 19.65 -6.24
N ARG A 176 14.23 20.49 -5.39
CA ARG A 176 15.09 21.58 -5.87
C ARG A 176 16.54 21.11 -5.95
N GLN A 177 16.83 20.36 -7.02
CA GLN A 177 18.22 20.20 -7.49
C GLN A 177 18.88 21.59 -7.51
N PRO A 178 20.04 21.81 -6.87
CA PRO A 178 20.78 23.04 -7.07
C PRO A 178 21.17 23.09 -8.56
N SER A 179 20.69 24.11 -9.27
CA SER A 179 21.07 24.35 -10.65
C SER A 179 22.58 24.49 -10.72
N VAL A 180 23.27 23.49 -11.27
CA VAL A 180 24.70 23.59 -11.57
C VAL A 180 24.88 24.82 -12.46
N PRO A 181 25.67 25.83 -12.04
CA PRO A 181 25.93 26.96 -12.91
C PRO A 181 26.76 26.44 -14.10
N VAL A 182 26.15 26.45 -15.28
CA VAL A 182 26.85 26.15 -16.53
C VAL A 182 27.84 27.28 -16.75
N ASN A 183 29.10 27.04 -16.38
CA ASN A 183 30.20 27.94 -16.68
C ASN A 183 30.41 27.93 -18.20
N LEU A 184 29.82 28.89 -18.91
CA LEU A 184 30.10 29.13 -20.32
C LEU A 184 31.55 29.64 -20.44
N HIS A 185 32.50 28.71 -20.52
CA HIS A 185 33.86 29.07 -20.91
C HIS A 185 33.82 29.60 -22.35
N HIS A 186 34.25 30.85 -22.49
CA HIS A 186 34.22 31.62 -23.72
C HIS A 186 35.08 30.95 -24.81
N GLN A 187 34.48 30.21 -25.73
CA GLN A 187 35.19 29.71 -26.91
C GLN A 187 35.26 30.81 -27.99
N PRO A 188 36.44 31.11 -28.56
CA PRO A 188 36.57 32.10 -29.60
C PRO A 188 35.90 31.66 -30.91
N ARG A 189 35.30 32.61 -31.61
CA ARG A 189 34.60 32.43 -32.90
C ARG A 189 35.55 31.86 -33.97
N PRO A 190 35.23 30.73 -34.63
CA PRO A 190 35.89 30.39 -35.89
C PRO A 190 35.44 31.35 -37.00
N ALA A 191 36.40 31.82 -37.80
CA ALA A 191 36.14 32.71 -38.93
C ALA A 191 35.44 31.97 -40.08
N ALA A 192 34.59 32.68 -40.82
CA ALA A 192 33.96 32.15 -42.02
C ALA A 192 34.99 31.94 -43.15
N SER A 193 34.93 30.79 -43.81
CA SER A 193 35.66 30.51 -45.04
C SER A 193 34.76 29.77 -46.04
N THR A 194 35.01 29.98 -47.33
CA THR A 194 34.03 29.76 -48.41
C THR A 194 34.14 28.41 -49.12
N ALA A 195 32.96 27.81 -49.33
CA ALA A 195 32.55 26.97 -50.47
C ALA A 195 33.57 26.06 -51.20
N HIS A 196 33.32 24.74 -51.13
CA HIS A 196 33.45 23.85 -52.30
C HIS A 196 32.48 22.64 -52.25
N ARG A 197 31.78 22.42 -53.37
CA ARG A 197 31.31 21.10 -53.87
C ARG A 197 32.51 20.42 -54.60
N PRO A 198 32.49 19.15 -55.05
CA PRO A 198 31.36 18.24 -55.33
C PRO A 198 31.38 17.01 -54.38
N GLU A 199 30.78 15.82 -54.60
CA GLU A 199 30.00 15.30 -55.74
C GLU A 199 28.86 14.35 -55.27
N THR A 200 28.81 13.10 -55.76
CA THR A 200 27.84 12.04 -55.43
C THR A 200 28.49 10.66 -55.55
N GLU A 201 28.12 9.70 -54.70
CA GLU A 201 28.26 8.28 -55.06
C GLU A 201 27.15 7.40 -54.46
N LYS A 202 26.72 6.38 -55.22
CA LYS A 202 25.61 5.45 -54.90
C LYS A 202 26.14 4.03 -54.73
N TYR A 203 25.81 3.34 -53.64
CA TYR A 203 25.63 1.88 -53.51
C TYR A 203 24.80 1.64 -52.23
N GLY A 204 24.03 0.58 -52.03
CA GLY A 204 23.66 -0.62 -52.80
C GLY A 204 22.73 -1.47 -51.91
N ALA A 205 21.82 -2.27 -52.47
CA ALA A 205 20.72 -2.92 -51.72
C ALA A 205 21.02 -4.34 -51.20
N THR A 206 19.99 -5.02 -50.66
CA THR A 206 19.95 -6.41 -50.08
C THR A 206 20.56 -6.53 -48.65
N GLY A 207 20.21 -7.46 -47.74
CA GLY A 207 19.19 -8.53 -47.66
C GLY A 207 19.49 -9.37 -46.39
N ALA A 208 18.62 -10.22 -45.80
CA ALA A 208 17.21 -10.57 -46.03
C ALA A 208 16.61 -11.20 -44.73
N GLU A 209 15.40 -11.79 -44.76
CA GLU A 209 14.76 -12.46 -43.60
C GLU A 209 15.49 -13.72 -43.11
N LYS A 210 15.24 -14.12 -41.85
CA LYS A 210 15.06 -15.55 -41.52
C LYS A 210 14.09 -15.83 -40.37
N ARG A 211 12.99 -16.48 -40.74
CA ARG A 211 11.95 -17.07 -39.87
C ARG A 211 12.47 -18.39 -39.28
N VAL A 212 12.21 -18.65 -37.99
CA VAL A 212 12.32 -20.00 -37.39
C VAL A 212 11.02 -20.34 -36.66
N THR A 213 10.64 -21.62 -36.71
CA THR A 213 9.26 -22.11 -36.54
C THR A 213 8.95 -22.72 -35.18
N ARG A 214 7.64 -22.83 -34.87
CA ARG A 214 7.09 -23.67 -33.80
C ARG A 214 7.67 -25.10 -33.82
N SER A 215 7.73 -25.72 -32.64
CA SER A 215 7.25 -27.10 -32.47
C SER A 215 6.42 -27.22 -31.19
N GLN A 216 5.41 -28.10 -31.22
CA GLN A 216 4.65 -28.53 -30.04
C GLN A 216 5.08 -29.95 -29.70
N ALA A 217 5.08 -30.33 -28.42
CA ALA A 217 5.02 -31.73 -28.03
C ALA A 217 4.22 -31.90 -26.73
N ARG A 218 3.22 -32.79 -26.76
CA ARG A 218 2.47 -33.25 -25.58
C ARG A 218 3.23 -34.36 -24.86
N LYS A 219 3.00 -34.48 -23.55
CA LYS A 219 2.89 -35.71 -22.70
C LYS A 219 2.86 -35.22 -21.24
N SER A 220 2.08 -35.79 -20.33
CA SER A 220 1.09 -36.87 -20.41
C SER A 220 0.11 -36.70 -19.26
#